data_AF-A0A9P7DRC2-F1
#
_entry.id   AF-A0A9P7DRC2-F1
#
_cell.length_a   1.000
_cell.length_b   1.000
_cell.length_c   1.000
_cell.angle_alpha   90.00
_cell.angle_beta   90.00
_cell.angle_gamma   90.00
#
_symmetry.space_group_name_H-M   'P 1'
#
loop_
_entity.id
_entity.type
_entity.pdbx_description
1 polymer ?
#
loop_
_entity_poly.entity_id
_entity_poly.type
_entity_poly.pdbx_seq_one_letter_code
_entity_poly.pdbx_strand_id
1 'polypeptide(L)'
;LFSDSVKDAKEQGRKKKQGGTPRETYYLQLAHAVFENDEDPETRLLFEQNPQVFIKPVQTRFGILKKKYNEVNKSLKQSGTGITFEDLQKDPEMKTLLDSHLVKFLWWPDLHGWWRTNPAYNTMSSSADPGQDFESNAL
;
A
#
# COMPACT_ATOMS: atom_id res chain seq x y z
N LEU A 1 -14.55 18.95 25.84
CA LEU A 1 -14.12 20.18 25.14
C LEU A 1 -14.52 20.04 23.69
N PHE A 2 -15.52 20.82 23.27
CA PHE A 2 -16.23 20.67 22.02
C PHE A 2 -15.29 20.82 20.83
N SER A 3 -15.41 19.89 19.87
CA SER A 3 -14.70 19.93 18.60
C SER A 3 -15.06 21.23 17.91
N ASP A 4 -14.04 22.05 17.68
CA ASP A 4 -14.14 23.31 16.94
C ASP A 4 -14.90 23.05 15.62
N SER A 5 -16.02 23.74 15.43
CA SER A 5 -16.87 23.53 14.26
C SER A 5 -16.16 24.03 13.02
N VAL A 6 -16.25 23.29 11.92
CA VAL A 6 -15.60 23.59 10.64
C VAL A 6 -15.96 24.99 10.11
N LYS A 7 -17.09 25.57 10.58
CA LYS A 7 -17.49 26.95 10.29
C LYS A 7 -16.56 27.99 10.93
N ASP A 8 -16.22 27.85 12.21
CA ASP A 8 -15.43 28.84 12.96
C ASP A 8 -13.98 28.91 12.46
N ALA A 9 -13.44 27.78 11.98
CA ALA A 9 -12.12 27.73 11.37
C ALA A 9 -12.04 28.48 10.02
N LYS A 10 -13.16 28.55 9.28
CA LYS A 10 -13.22 29.19 7.96
C LYS A 10 -13.39 30.71 8.06
N GLU A 11 -14.11 31.18 9.08
CA GLU A 11 -14.29 32.61 9.36
C GLU A 11 -13.01 33.27 9.90
N GLN A 12 -12.15 32.53 10.61
CA GLN A 12 -10.92 33.07 11.19
C GLN A 12 -9.70 33.09 10.23
N GLY A 13 -9.90 32.83 8.93
CA GLY A 13 -8.84 32.88 7.91
C GLY A 13 -7.64 31.96 8.17
N ARG A 14 -7.76 31.01 9.12
CA ARG A 14 -6.70 30.10 9.48
C ARG A 14 -6.57 29.03 8.40
N LYS A 15 -5.61 29.24 7.48
CA LYS A 15 -5.13 28.15 6.63
C LYS A 15 -4.55 27.09 7.56
N LYS A 16 -5.13 25.88 7.56
CA LYS A 16 -4.48 24.69 8.14
C LYS A 16 -3.06 24.64 7.56
N LYS A 17 -2.05 24.81 8.42
CA LYS A 17 -0.68 24.45 8.05
C LYS A 17 -0.66 22.94 7.89
N GLN A 18 -0.87 22.47 6.67
CA GLN A 18 -0.54 21.09 6.31
C GLN A 18 0.99 21.01 6.25
N GLY A 19 1.62 20.88 7.43
CA GLY A 19 3.06 20.67 7.58
C GLY A 19 3.43 19.22 7.28
N GLY A 20 3.02 18.72 6.12
CA GLY A 20 3.40 17.40 5.63
C GLY A 20 4.22 17.56 4.36
N THR A 21 5.26 16.76 4.22
CA THR A 21 6.02 16.63 2.98
C THR A 21 5.05 16.38 1.82
N PRO A 22 5.09 17.17 0.73
CA PRO A 22 4.20 16.98 -0.41
C PRO A 22 4.33 15.56 -0.95
N ARG A 23 3.21 14.93 -1.33
CA ARG A 23 3.16 13.54 -1.81
C ARG A 23 4.17 13.24 -2.92
N GLU A 24 4.39 14.22 -3.81
CA GLU A 24 5.35 14.15 -4.90
C GLU A 24 6.79 13.94 -4.42
N THR A 25 7.16 14.52 -3.28
CA THR A 25 8.48 14.35 -2.68
C THR A 25 8.77 12.89 -2.32
N TYR A 26 7.77 12.13 -1.84
CA TYR A 26 7.95 10.72 -1.55
C TYR A 26 8.20 9.90 -2.81
N TYR A 27 7.48 10.21 -3.89
CA TYR A 27 7.71 9.52 -5.17
C TYR A 27 9.03 9.92 -5.81
N LEU A 28 9.49 11.15 -5.61
CA LEU A 28 10.82 11.57 -6.02
C LEU A 28 11.91 10.80 -5.25
N GLN A 29 11.77 10.65 -3.94
CA GLN A 29 12.70 9.85 -3.13
C GLN A 29 12.74 8.38 -3.58
N LEU A 30 11.56 7.80 -3.89
CA LEU A 30 11.49 6.47 -4.47
C LEU A 30 12.15 6.41 -5.84
N ALA A 31 11.96 7.43 -6.68
CA ALA A 31 12.61 7.50 -7.98
C ALA A 31 14.14 7.56 -7.86
N HIS A 32 14.67 8.35 -6.91
CA HIS A 32 16.11 8.35 -6.59
C HIS A 32 16.61 6.96 -6.22
N ALA A 33 15.93 6.29 -5.28
CA ALA A 33 16.34 4.95 -4.85
C ALA A 33 16.32 3.90 -5.95
N VAL A 34 15.53 4.10 -7.01
CA VAL A 34 15.40 3.17 -8.15
C VAL A 34 16.36 3.51 -9.29
N PHE A 35 16.40 4.79 -9.71
CA PHE A 35 17.02 5.19 -10.97
C PHE A 35 18.41 5.82 -10.84
N GLU A 36 18.82 6.25 -9.64
CA GLU A 36 20.15 6.87 -9.43
C GLU A 36 21.29 5.91 -9.79
N ASN A 37 21.10 4.62 -9.51
CA ASN A 37 22.07 3.57 -9.79
C ASN A 37 21.52 2.54 -10.79
N ASP A 38 20.66 3.00 -11.72
CA ASP A 38 20.11 2.11 -12.76
C ASP A 38 21.24 1.47 -13.58
N GLU A 39 21.04 0.20 -13.94
CA GLU A 39 21.99 -0.55 -14.76
C GLU A 39 22.05 -0.01 -16.18
N ASP A 40 20.94 0.55 -16.69
CA ASP A 40 20.87 1.20 -17.99
C ASP A 40 21.45 2.63 -17.92
N PRO A 41 22.58 2.90 -18.61
CA PRO A 41 23.20 4.22 -18.59
C PRO A 41 22.31 5.33 -19.16
N GLU A 42 21.44 5.01 -20.12
CA GLU A 42 20.53 6.00 -20.73
C GLU A 42 19.44 6.41 -19.75
N THR A 43 18.81 5.45 -19.08
CA THR A 43 17.83 5.69 -18.02
C THR A 43 18.44 6.51 -16.87
N ARG A 44 19.65 6.15 -16.43
CA ARG A 44 20.36 6.91 -15.38
C ARG A 44 20.64 8.35 -15.81
N LEU A 45 21.14 8.56 -17.04
CA LEU A 45 21.40 9.90 -17.56
C LEU A 45 20.10 10.73 -17.67
N LEU A 46 19.01 10.12 -18.13
CA LEU A 46 17.71 10.78 -18.22
C LEU A 46 17.19 11.17 -16.83
N PHE A 47 17.38 10.30 -15.84
CA PHE A 47 17.02 10.57 -14.45
C PHE A 47 17.85 11.71 -13.85
N GLU A 48 19.16 11.71 -14.06
CA GLU A 48 20.05 12.79 -13.59
C GLU A 48 19.67 14.15 -14.18
N GLN A 49 19.34 14.19 -15.47
CA GLN A 49 18.96 15.43 -16.14
C GLN A 49 17.58 15.94 -15.70
N ASN A 50 16.61 15.05 -15.51
CA ASN A 50 15.21 15.42 -15.31
C ASN A 50 14.47 14.49 -14.33
N PRO A 51 14.83 14.43 -13.04
CA PRO A 51 14.31 13.41 -12.12
C PRO A 51 12.79 13.53 -11.88
N GLN A 52 12.23 14.73 -12.07
CA GLN A 52 10.79 14.99 -11.89
C GLN A 52 9.90 14.22 -12.89
N VAL A 53 10.42 13.88 -14.09
CA VAL A 53 9.62 13.16 -15.10
C VAL A 53 9.31 11.72 -14.67
N PHE A 54 10.07 11.18 -13.70
CA PHE A 54 9.92 9.82 -13.18
C PHE A 54 8.88 9.69 -12.07
N ILE A 55 8.46 10.80 -11.45
CA ILE A 55 7.44 10.79 -10.38
C ILE A 55 6.16 10.08 -10.85
N LYS A 56 5.63 10.49 -12.02
CA LYS A 56 4.37 9.96 -12.54
C LYS A 56 4.47 8.49 -12.97
N PRO A 57 5.53 8.03 -13.67
CA PRO A 57 5.80 6.62 -13.89
C PRO A 57 5.86 5.79 -12.60
N VAL A 58 6.61 6.24 -11.59
CA VAL A 58 6.72 5.54 -10.29
C VAL A 58 5.37 5.43 -9.61
N GLN A 59 4.63 6.54 -9.52
CA GLN A 59 3.29 6.57 -8.95
C GLN A 59 2.35 5.60 -9.68
N THR A 60 2.37 5.61 -11.02
CA THR A 60 1.55 4.71 -11.85
C THR A 60 1.88 3.26 -11.58
N ARG A 61 3.18 2.91 -11.58
CA ARG A 61 3.65 1.54 -11.33
C ARG A 61 3.23 1.07 -9.93
N PHE A 62 3.41 1.89 -8.91
CA PHE A 62 3.01 1.58 -7.55
C PHE A 62 1.50 1.32 -7.43
N GLY A 63 0.67 2.12 -8.11
CA GLY A 63 -0.78 1.90 -8.19
C GLY A 63 -1.15 0.57 -8.85
N ILE A 64 -0.46 0.20 -9.94
CA ILE A 64 -0.66 -1.09 -10.62
C ILE A 64 -0.29 -2.26 -9.71
N LEU A 65 0.85 -2.17 -9.01
CA LEU A 65 1.30 -3.21 -8.07
C LEU A 65 0.29 -3.41 -6.95
N LYS A 66 -0.19 -2.32 -6.34
CA LYS A 66 -1.24 -2.35 -5.32
C LYS A 66 -2.52 -3.01 -5.84
N LYS A 67 -2.95 -2.68 -7.05
CA LYS A 67 -4.15 -3.28 -7.66
C LYS A 67 -3.98 -4.79 -7.85
N LYS A 68 -2.89 -5.22 -8.52
CA LYS A 68 -2.61 -6.65 -8.77
C LYS A 68 -2.48 -7.46 -7.48
N TYR A 69 -1.81 -6.90 -6.47
CA TYR A 69 -1.70 -7.52 -5.15
C TYR A 69 -3.09 -7.80 -4.54
N ASN A 70 -3.99 -6.80 -4.54
CA ASN A 70 -5.33 -6.98 -3.99
C ASN A 70 -6.21 -7.90 -4.84
N GLU A 71 -5.99 -8.00 -6.16
CA GLU A 71 -6.67 -8.99 -7.02
C GLU A 71 -6.32 -10.42 -6.61
N VAL A 72 -5.04 -10.71 -6.38
CA VAL A 72 -4.61 -12.02 -5.86
C VAL A 72 -5.20 -12.28 -4.48
N ASN A 73 -5.13 -11.32 -3.55
CA ASN A 73 -5.69 -11.50 -2.20
C ASN A 73 -7.21 -11.77 -2.21
N LYS A 74 -7.95 -11.15 -3.13
CA LYS A 74 -9.37 -11.44 -3.33
C LYS A 74 -9.61 -12.85 -3.85
N SER A 75 -8.81 -13.31 -4.81
CA SER A 75 -8.89 -14.67 -5.34
C SER A 75 -8.57 -15.73 -4.30
N LEU A 76 -7.61 -15.45 -3.41
CA LEU A 76 -7.30 -16.31 -2.26
C LEU A 76 -8.44 -16.33 -1.21
N LYS A 77 -9.48 -15.51 -1.34
CA LYS A 77 -10.64 -15.40 -0.42
C LYS A 77 -10.24 -15.29 1.06
N GLN A 78 -9.07 -14.71 1.34
CA GLN A 78 -8.52 -14.70 2.69
C GLN A 78 -9.19 -13.65 3.56
N SER A 79 -9.84 -14.12 4.61
CA SER A 79 -10.36 -13.32 5.72
C SER A 79 -9.18 -12.80 6.56
N GLY A 80 -8.65 -11.65 6.18
CA GLY A 80 -8.04 -10.59 7.01
C GLY A 80 -7.04 -10.85 8.13
N THR A 81 -6.59 -12.07 8.38
CA THR A 81 -5.79 -12.40 9.57
C THR A 81 -4.28 -12.31 9.35
N GLY A 82 -3.82 -11.82 8.20
CA GLY A 82 -2.39 -11.65 7.94
C GLY A 82 -1.64 -12.98 7.80
N ILE A 83 -2.30 -14.01 7.26
CA ILE A 83 -1.71 -15.32 6.90
C ILE A 83 -0.40 -15.10 6.15
N THR A 84 0.64 -15.85 6.48
CA THR A 84 1.96 -15.72 5.85
C THR A 84 2.04 -16.44 4.51
N PHE A 85 3.06 -16.14 3.71
CA PHE A 85 3.32 -16.87 2.46
C PHE A 85 3.62 -18.35 2.75
N GLU A 86 4.35 -18.63 3.83
CA GLU A 86 4.70 -19.97 4.27
C GLU A 86 3.47 -20.77 4.68
N ASP A 87 2.48 -20.14 5.33
CA ASP A 87 1.22 -20.79 5.70
C ASP A 87 0.37 -21.12 4.47
N LEU A 88 0.33 -20.23 3.48
CA LEU A 88 -0.31 -20.47 2.19
C LEU A 88 0.28 -21.66 1.44
N GLN A 89 1.59 -21.89 1.55
CA GLN A 89 2.26 -23.02 0.91
C GLN A 89 1.97 -24.37 1.57
N LYS A 90 1.56 -24.39 2.85
CA LYS A 90 1.26 -25.63 3.59
C LYS A 90 -0.08 -26.25 3.18
N ASP A 91 -1.01 -25.44 2.69
CA ASP A 91 -2.30 -25.89 2.16
C ASP A 91 -2.17 -26.18 0.66
N PRO A 92 -2.34 -27.43 0.19
CA PRO A 92 -2.21 -27.78 -1.22
C PRO A 92 -3.15 -27.02 -2.17
N GLU A 93 -4.37 -26.70 -1.72
CA GLU A 93 -5.35 -25.96 -2.53
C GLU A 93 -4.91 -24.51 -2.69
N MET A 94 -4.55 -23.86 -1.57
CA MET A 94 -4.07 -22.48 -1.57
C MET A 94 -2.74 -22.34 -2.30
N LYS A 95 -1.83 -23.31 -2.13
CA LYS A 95 -0.56 -23.36 -2.87
C LYS A 95 -0.81 -23.42 -4.37
N THR A 96 -1.69 -24.31 -4.83
CA THR A 96 -2.00 -24.45 -6.27
C THR A 96 -2.61 -23.16 -6.82
N LEU A 97 -3.53 -22.55 -6.08
CA LEU A 97 -4.14 -21.29 -6.45
C LEU A 97 -3.10 -20.15 -6.52
N LEU A 98 -2.23 -20.05 -5.51
CA LEU A 98 -1.16 -19.06 -5.45
C LEU A 98 -0.15 -19.26 -6.60
N ASP A 99 0.30 -20.49 -6.84
CA ASP A 99 1.22 -20.82 -7.94
C ASP A 99 0.64 -20.34 -9.29
N SER A 100 -0.67 -20.51 -9.52
CA SER A 100 -1.34 -20.03 -10.73
C SER A 100 -1.30 -18.50 -10.89
N HIS A 101 -1.32 -17.76 -9.78
CA HIS A 101 -1.19 -16.30 -9.77
C HIS A 101 0.26 -15.86 -9.95
N LEU A 102 1.22 -16.56 -9.34
CA LEU A 102 2.65 -16.23 -9.41
C LEU A 102 3.19 -16.31 -10.83
N VAL A 103 2.67 -17.22 -11.67
CA VAL A 103 2.99 -17.26 -13.11
C VAL A 103 2.73 -15.91 -13.81
N LYS A 104 1.71 -15.17 -13.39
CA LYS A 104 1.31 -13.88 -14.00
C LYS A 104 1.81 -12.67 -13.21
N PHE A 105 2.18 -12.86 -11.94
CA PHE A 105 2.55 -11.80 -11.03
C PHE A 105 3.55 -12.27 -9.97
N LEU A 106 4.81 -12.38 -10.38
CA LEU A 106 5.92 -12.86 -9.53
C LEU A 106 6.22 -11.96 -8.32
N TRP A 107 5.80 -10.69 -8.34
CA TRP A 107 6.07 -9.73 -7.26
C TRP A 107 5.17 -9.92 -6.03
N TRP A 108 4.17 -10.80 -6.10
CA TRP A 108 3.23 -10.96 -4.99
C TRP A 108 3.90 -11.32 -3.66
N PRO A 109 4.86 -12.28 -3.56
CA PRO A 109 5.46 -12.67 -2.29
C PRO A 109 6.20 -11.52 -1.59
N ASP A 110 7.02 -10.77 -2.34
CA ASP A 110 7.76 -9.62 -1.81
C ASP A 110 6.80 -8.55 -1.28
N LEU A 111 5.77 -8.23 -2.08
CA LEU A 111 4.74 -7.27 -1.69
C LEU A 111 3.96 -7.77 -0.49
N HIS A 112 3.64 -9.06 -0.43
CA HIS A 112 2.92 -9.65 0.70
C HIS A 112 3.72 -9.56 1.99
N GLY A 113 5.03 -9.79 1.94
CA GLY A 113 5.94 -9.61 3.08
C GLY A 113 5.87 -8.22 3.69
N TRP A 114 5.75 -7.17 2.86
CA TRP A 114 5.67 -5.78 3.33
C TRP A 114 4.24 -5.29 3.61
N TRP A 115 3.24 -5.79 2.88
CA TRP A 115 1.90 -5.19 2.85
C TRP A 115 0.84 -5.97 3.63
N ARG A 116 1.07 -7.25 3.98
CA ARG A 116 0.02 -8.13 4.53
C ARG A 116 -0.68 -7.58 5.78
N THR A 117 0.03 -6.86 6.64
CA THR A 117 -0.49 -6.29 7.90
C THR A 117 -0.91 -4.82 7.79
N ASN A 118 -0.70 -4.18 6.63
CA ASN A 118 -0.97 -2.77 6.47
C ASN A 118 -2.33 -2.55 5.76
N PRO A 119 -3.35 -2.02 6.45
CA PRO A 119 -4.68 -1.82 5.88
C PRO A 119 -4.71 -0.79 4.74
N ALA A 120 -3.69 0.07 4.63
CA ALA A 120 -3.56 0.97 3.50
C ALA A 120 -3.25 0.22 2.19
N TYR A 121 -2.75 -1.02 2.24
CA TYR A 121 -2.31 -1.79 1.08
C TYR A 121 -3.05 -3.12 0.93
N ASN A 122 -3.39 -3.78 2.03
CA ASN A 122 -4.19 -5.00 2.04
C ASN A 122 -5.64 -4.68 2.43
N THR A 123 -6.55 -4.59 1.46
CA THR A 123 -7.95 -4.26 1.77
C THR A 123 -8.70 -5.41 2.45
N MET A 124 -8.09 -6.60 2.49
CA MET A 124 -8.69 -7.77 3.16
C MET A 124 -8.35 -7.80 4.65
N SER A 125 -7.30 -7.09 5.13
CA SER A 125 -7.02 -6.98 6.56
C SER A 125 -8.14 -6.17 7.20
N SER A 126 -9.14 -6.86 7.73
CA SER A 126 -10.24 -6.25 8.45
C SER A 126 -9.66 -5.46 9.62
N SER A 127 -9.97 -4.16 9.69
CA SER A 127 -9.81 -3.41 10.93
C SER A 127 -10.80 -4.00 11.92
N ALA A 128 -10.34 -4.94 12.75
CA ALA A 128 -10.97 -5.07 14.05
C ALA A 128 -10.71 -3.74 14.76
N ASP A 129 -11.74 -2.91 14.89
CA ASP A 129 -11.68 -1.78 15.82
C ASP A 129 -11.38 -2.38 17.21
N PRO A 130 -10.31 -1.95 17.90
CA PRO A 130 -10.10 -2.34 19.29
C PRO A 130 -11.17 -1.63 20.11
N GLY A 131 -12.30 -2.27 20.33
CA GLY A 131 -13.41 -1.70 21.12
C GLY A 131 -14.81 -2.28 20.91
N GLN A 132 -15.02 -3.23 19.99
CA GLN A 132 -16.29 -4.00 19.98
C GLN A 132 -16.13 -5.33 20.72
N ASP A 133 -15.87 -5.22 22.02
CA ASP A 133 -16.17 -6.30 22.94
C ASP A 133 -17.70 -6.29 23.08
N PHE A 134 -18.37 -7.32 22.56
CA PHE A 134 -19.75 -7.56 22.91
C PHE A 134 -19.79 -7.93 24.39
N GLU A 135 -20.10 -6.95 25.25
CA GLU A 135 -20.61 -7.23 26.58
C GLU A 135 -21.89 -8.05 26.40
N SER A 136 -21.72 -9.36 26.56
CA SER A 136 -22.80 -10.31 26.75
C SER A 136 -23.34 -10.11 28.16
N ASN A 137 -24.12 -9.05 28.36
CA ASN A 137 -24.95 -8.94 29.54
C ASN A 137 -26.15 -9.88 29.37
N ALA A 138 -25.95 -11.09 29.86
CA ALA A 138 -27.03 -11.92 30.34
C ALA A 138 -27.63 -11.27 31.59
N LEU A 139 -28.92 -10.94 31.53
CA LEU A 139 -29.87 -11.03 32.65
C LEU A 139 -31.22 -11.47 32.09
#